data_AF-A0A374EL71-F1
#
_entry.id   AF-A0A374EL71-F1
#
_cell.length_a   1.000
_cell.length_b   1.000
_cell.length_c   1.000
_cell.angle_alpha   90.00
_cell.angle_beta   90.00
_cell.angle_gamma   90.00
#
_symmetry.space_group_name_H-M   'P 1'
#
loop_
_entity.id
_entity.type
_entity.pdbx_description
1 polymer ?
#
loop_
_entity_poly.entity_id
_entity_poly.type
_entity_poly.pdbx_seq_one_letter_code
_entity_poly.pdbx_strand_id
1 'polypeptide(L)'
;MYDPEGRYADHAYTINSVSAQKGEQTGVITMSIDADTIGLGQLAAGSEVAIYEGDTGVDVIERFLQQNGFTGDFTGKDDQRYLSRIHKSGAFSGGAVNSELAELIKNDGIADSGTQYADSLGEFDYTYGSGWVYTVNGNMPAYGMGKVNFTDGDTVRLAFTVAYGRDITGSQDSYDKTW
;
A
#
# COMPACT_ATOMS: atom_id res chain seq x y z
N MET A 1 14.24 -49.09 10.61
CA MET A 1 15.13 -49.75 11.60
C MET A 1 14.56 -49.40 12.96
N TYR A 2 14.09 -50.41 13.70
CA TYR A 2 13.47 -50.32 15.03
C TYR A 2 14.57 -50.46 16.11
N ASP A 3 14.44 -49.75 17.24
CA ASP A 3 15.11 -50.15 18.48
C ASP A 3 14.18 -51.05 19.33
N PRO A 4 14.71 -51.88 20.24
CA PRO A 4 13.91 -52.87 20.98
C PRO A 4 13.25 -52.35 22.26
N GLU A 5 13.27 -51.04 22.54
CA GLU A 5 12.88 -50.50 23.86
C GLU A 5 11.69 -49.54 23.84
N GLY A 6 11.14 -49.20 22.67
CA GLY A 6 9.83 -48.54 22.58
C GLY A 6 9.74 -47.16 23.25
N ARG A 7 10.86 -46.45 23.38
CA ARG A 7 10.89 -45.10 23.97
C ARG A 7 10.78 -44.05 22.86
N TYR A 8 9.58 -43.52 22.67
CA TYR A 8 9.40 -42.27 21.92
C TYR A 8 9.41 -41.10 22.91
N ALA A 9 10.24 -40.10 22.64
CA ALA A 9 10.22 -38.83 23.35
C ALA A 9 9.17 -37.93 22.69
N ASP A 10 8.00 -37.78 23.31
CA ASP A 10 7.03 -36.76 22.90
C ASP A 10 7.57 -35.38 23.32
N HIS A 11 8.05 -34.61 22.34
CA HIS A 11 8.30 -33.19 22.53
C HIS A 11 6.99 -32.44 22.32
N ALA A 12 6.17 -32.33 23.37
CA ALA A 12 5.04 -31.43 23.39
C ALA A 12 5.55 -29.98 23.56
N TYR A 13 5.50 -29.18 22.50
CA TYR A 13 5.65 -27.73 22.61
C TYR A 13 4.32 -27.14 23.08
N THR A 14 4.23 -26.79 24.35
CA THR A 14 3.13 -25.97 24.85
C THR A 14 3.37 -24.54 24.37
N ILE A 15 2.77 -24.16 23.23
CA ILE A 15 2.74 -22.76 22.81
C ILE A 15 1.73 -22.06 23.73
N ASN A 16 2.24 -21.35 24.73
CA ASN A 16 1.43 -20.43 25.53
C ASN A 16 1.18 -19.17 24.68
N SER A 17 0.20 -19.21 23.78
CA SER A 17 -0.25 -18.00 23.09
C SER A 17 -1.11 -17.19 24.06
N VAL A 18 -0.52 -16.18 24.70
CA VAL A 18 -1.30 -15.13 25.34
C VAL A 18 -1.79 -14.24 24.20
N SER A 19 -3.09 -14.19 23.95
CA SER A 19 -3.65 -13.24 22.98
C SER A 19 -3.32 -11.82 23.43
N ALA A 20 -2.77 -11.02 22.52
CA ALA A 20 -2.45 -9.62 22.78
C ALA A 20 -3.69 -8.88 23.30
N GLN A 21 -3.50 -7.96 24.25
CA GLN A 21 -4.59 -7.12 24.72
C GLN A 21 -4.84 -5.99 23.71
N LYS A 22 -6.08 -5.53 23.55
CA LYS A 22 -6.40 -4.42 22.64
C LYS A 22 -5.49 -3.21 22.92
N GLY A 23 -4.81 -2.72 21.89
CA GLY A 23 -3.85 -1.62 21.99
C GLY A 23 -2.42 -2.02 22.37
N GLU A 24 -2.13 -3.30 22.57
CA GLU A 24 -0.77 -3.82 22.66
C GLU A 24 -0.13 -3.81 21.26
N GLN A 25 1.15 -3.42 21.18
CA GLN A 25 1.89 -3.47 19.92
C GLN A 25 2.12 -4.93 19.53
N THR A 26 1.64 -5.33 18.36
CA THR A 26 1.72 -6.70 17.85
C THR A 26 2.75 -6.87 16.74
N GLY A 27 3.27 -5.77 16.17
CA GLY A 27 4.32 -5.81 15.17
C GLY A 27 4.77 -4.42 14.71
N VAL A 28 5.70 -4.40 13.77
CA VAL A 28 6.19 -3.22 13.06
C VAL A 28 6.31 -3.54 11.58
N ILE A 29 5.89 -2.62 10.73
CA ILE A 29 6.06 -2.72 9.28
C ILE A 29 6.85 -1.54 8.75
N THR A 30 7.42 -1.68 7.56
CA THR A 30 8.07 -0.58 6.85
C THR A 30 7.14 -0.07 5.76
N MET A 31 6.87 1.24 5.74
CA MET A 31 5.95 1.85 4.77
C MET A 31 6.61 2.95 3.93
N SER A 32 6.12 3.11 2.69
CA SER A 32 6.54 4.19 1.77
C SER A 32 5.37 4.76 0.96
N ILE A 33 5.53 6.00 0.48
CA ILE A 33 4.61 6.66 -0.48
C ILE A 33 5.38 6.89 -1.78
N ASP A 34 4.85 6.38 -2.89
CA ASP A 34 5.45 6.44 -4.22
C ASP A 34 4.51 7.13 -5.22
N ALA A 35 5.05 8.11 -5.94
CA ALA A 35 4.39 8.84 -7.02
C ALA A 35 5.31 8.91 -8.26
N ASP A 36 6.07 7.84 -8.50
CA ASP A 36 7.04 7.75 -9.60
C ASP A 36 6.36 7.75 -10.98
N THR A 37 5.13 7.25 -11.07
CA THR A 37 4.29 7.28 -12.29
C THR A 37 4.05 8.68 -12.84
N ILE A 38 4.16 9.71 -11.99
CA ILE A 38 4.08 11.12 -12.34
C ILE A 38 5.42 11.87 -12.10
N GLY A 39 6.53 11.13 -12.00
CA GLY A 39 7.88 11.71 -11.91
C GLY A 39 8.22 12.38 -10.58
N LEU A 40 7.41 12.19 -9.54
CA LEU A 40 7.67 12.76 -8.21
C LEU A 40 8.48 11.82 -7.30
N GLY A 41 8.70 10.58 -7.73
CA GLY A 41 9.45 9.57 -7.00
C GLY A 41 8.83 9.24 -5.65
N GLN A 42 9.67 8.92 -4.67
CA GLN A 42 9.24 8.53 -3.33
C GLN A 42 9.02 9.77 -2.44
N LEU A 43 7.76 9.99 -2.02
CA LEU A 43 7.34 11.14 -1.20
C LEU A 43 7.58 10.93 0.30
N ALA A 44 7.64 9.67 0.73
CA ALA A 44 8.05 9.25 2.08
C ALA A 44 8.74 7.88 2.00
N ALA A 45 9.89 7.76 2.65
CA ALA A 45 10.78 6.61 2.52
C ALA A 45 10.80 5.75 3.79
N GLY A 46 10.49 4.47 3.63
CA GLY A 46 10.87 3.39 4.56
C GLY A 46 10.62 3.63 6.05
N SER A 47 9.56 4.34 6.42
CA SER A 47 9.28 4.65 7.82
C SER A 47 8.72 3.41 8.52
N GLU A 48 9.24 3.12 9.72
CA GLU A 48 8.70 2.07 10.58
C GLU A 48 7.37 2.53 11.20
N VAL A 49 6.36 1.65 11.15
CA VAL A 49 5.01 1.92 11.63
C VAL A 49 4.58 0.74 12.49
N ALA A 50 4.26 1.03 13.75
CA ALA A 50 3.75 0.02 14.67
C ALA A 50 2.35 -0.44 14.26
N ILE A 51 2.10 -1.73 14.43
CA ILE A 51 0.78 -2.37 14.40
C ILE A 51 0.35 -2.61 15.84
N TYR A 52 -0.88 -2.24 16.16
CA TYR A 52 -1.49 -2.52 17.46
C TYR A 52 -2.64 -3.52 17.32
N GLU A 53 -2.89 -4.29 18.38
CA GLU A 53 -4.00 -5.22 18.43
C GLU A 53 -5.33 -4.50 18.21
N GLY A 54 -6.07 -4.94 17.19
CA GLY A 54 -7.33 -4.35 16.75
C GLY A 54 -7.20 -3.26 15.68
N ASP A 55 -6.00 -2.94 15.21
CA ASP A 55 -5.80 -2.10 14.03
C ASP A 55 -6.40 -2.76 12.78
N THR A 56 -7.08 -1.97 11.97
CA THR A 56 -7.28 -2.28 10.56
C THR A 56 -6.06 -1.84 9.76
N GLY A 57 -5.84 -2.39 8.56
CA GLY A 57 -4.79 -1.89 7.67
C GLY A 57 -4.92 -0.41 7.36
N VAL A 58 -6.14 0.13 7.34
CA VAL A 58 -6.37 1.57 7.16
C VAL A 58 -5.88 2.39 8.35
N ASP A 59 -6.04 1.89 9.58
CA ASP A 59 -5.55 2.61 10.77
C ASP A 59 -4.02 2.69 10.76
N VAL A 60 -3.34 1.63 10.30
CA VAL A 60 -1.88 1.61 10.11
C VAL A 60 -1.45 2.59 9.01
N ILE A 61 -2.16 2.62 7.87
CA ILE A 61 -1.92 3.57 6.78
C ILE A 61 -2.10 5.01 7.25
N GLU A 62 -3.19 5.31 7.94
CA GLU A 62 -3.49 6.67 8.43
C GLU A 62 -2.43 7.14 9.43
N ARG A 63 -2.00 6.25 10.34
CA ARG A 63 -0.89 6.50 11.27
C ARG A 63 0.40 6.83 10.52
N PHE A 64 0.75 6.06 9.50
CA PHE A 64 1.91 6.30 8.67
C PHE A 64 1.87 7.68 7.98
N LEU A 65 0.73 8.04 7.38
CA LEU A 65 0.56 9.35 6.74
C LEU A 65 0.81 10.48 7.75
N GLN A 66 0.18 10.43 8.91
CA GLN A 66 0.31 11.44 9.96
C GLN A 66 1.75 11.56 10.47
N GLN A 67 2.44 10.44 10.70
CA GLN A 67 3.86 10.42 11.11
C GLN A 67 4.78 11.13 10.12
N ASN A 68 4.44 11.12 8.82
CA ASN A 68 5.23 11.74 7.76
C ASN A 68 4.69 13.13 7.35
N GLY A 69 3.76 13.70 8.12
CA GLY A 69 3.18 15.03 7.88
C GLY A 69 2.23 15.10 6.69
N PHE A 70 1.59 13.99 6.35
CA PHE A 70 0.50 13.90 5.38
C PHE A 70 -0.83 13.66 6.09
N THR A 71 -1.94 13.95 5.42
CA THR A 71 -3.27 13.45 5.80
C THR A 71 -3.89 12.69 4.64
N GLY A 72 -4.87 11.83 4.92
CA GLY A 72 -5.56 11.02 3.91
C GLY A 72 -7.07 11.15 4.02
N ASP A 73 -7.75 11.23 2.88
CA ASP A 73 -9.20 11.04 2.79
C ASP A 73 -9.49 9.57 2.49
N PHE A 74 -10.50 9.01 3.17
CA PHE A 74 -10.94 7.65 2.94
C PHE A 74 -12.42 7.61 2.54
N THR A 75 -12.71 6.92 1.45
CA THR A 75 -14.09 6.60 1.03
C THR A 75 -14.45 5.17 1.43
N GLY A 76 -15.74 4.82 1.33
CA GLY A 76 -16.23 3.50 1.74
C GLY A 76 -16.43 3.36 3.25
N LYS A 77 -16.81 2.16 3.69
CA LYS A 77 -17.04 1.80 5.10
C LYS A 77 -16.51 0.39 5.36
N ASP A 78 -16.12 0.13 6.60
CA ASP A 78 -15.63 -1.17 7.06
C ASP A 78 -14.54 -1.70 6.09
N ASP A 79 -14.68 -2.94 5.64
CA ASP A 79 -13.78 -3.61 4.69
C ASP A 79 -13.69 -2.95 3.29
N GLN A 80 -14.57 -2.00 2.97
CA GLN A 80 -14.56 -1.26 1.70
C GLN A 80 -13.82 0.07 1.78
N ARG A 81 -13.18 0.38 2.93
CA ARG A 81 -12.41 1.62 3.06
C ARG A 81 -11.27 1.68 2.03
N TYR A 82 -11.15 2.83 1.37
CA TYR A 82 -10.16 3.10 0.33
C TYR A 82 -9.55 4.48 0.53
N LEU A 83 -8.22 4.60 0.39
CA LEU A 83 -7.50 5.89 0.43
C LEU A 83 -7.74 6.63 -0.88
N SER A 84 -8.68 7.58 -0.89
CA SER A 84 -9.05 8.29 -2.11
C SER A 84 -8.13 9.46 -2.42
N ARG A 85 -7.50 10.07 -1.41
CA ARG A 85 -6.62 11.24 -1.60
C ARG A 85 -5.61 11.36 -0.46
N ILE A 86 -4.39 11.77 -0.79
CA ILE A 86 -3.37 12.20 0.18
C ILE A 86 -3.18 13.71 0.05
N HIS A 87 -3.01 14.40 1.17
CA HIS A 87 -2.77 15.85 1.25
C HIS A 87 -1.44 16.16 1.93
N LYS A 88 -0.71 17.11 1.36
CA LYS A 88 0.47 17.77 1.94
C LYS A 88 0.82 18.96 1.06
N SER A 89 0.93 20.14 1.67
CA SER A 89 1.11 21.37 0.90
C SER A 89 2.38 21.33 0.05
N GLY A 90 2.24 21.65 -1.24
CA GLY A 90 3.30 21.67 -2.24
C GLY A 90 3.92 20.33 -2.61
N ALA A 91 3.56 19.22 -1.94
CA ALA A 91 4.23 17.94 -2.10
C ALA A 91 4.01 17.28 -3.48
N PHE A 92 3.00 17.73 -4.22
CA PHE A 92 2.60 17.15 -5.50
C PHE A 92 2.82 18.12 -6.67
N SER A 93 3.51 19.24 -6.43
CA SER A 93 3.82 20.21 -7.46
C SER A 93 4.83 19.66 -8.47
N GLY A 94 4.63 19.94 -9.76
CA GLY A 94 5.55 19.56 -10.83
C GLY A 94 5.43 18.12 -11.31
N GLY A 95 4.46 17.35 -10.82
CA GLY A 95 4.18 16.02 -11.32
C GLY A 95 3.73 16.03 -12.78
N ALA A 96 4.18 15.05 -13.55
CA ALA A 96 3.81 14.86 -14.94
C ALA A 96 3.94 13.39 -15.34
N VAL A 97 2.92 12.86 -16.02
CA VAL A 97 3.00 11.52 -16.64
C VAL A 97 3.98 11.60 -17.80
N ASN A 98 4.97 10.69 -17.84
CA ASN A 98 5.91 10.64 -18.95
C ASN A 98 5.21 10.22 -20.26
N SER A 99 5.81 10.58 -21.40
CA SER A 99 5.19 10.39 -22.72
C SER A 99 4.97 8.92 -23.10
N GLU A 100 5.87 8.02 -22.71
CA GLU A 100 5.74 6.58 -23.03
C GLU A 100 4.54 5.98 -22.30
N LEU A 101 4.44 6.24 -20.99
CA LEU A 101 3.30 5.82 -20.18
C LEU A 101 1.99 6.47 -20.66
N ALA A 102 2.01 7.76 -21.02
CA ALA A 102 0.84 8.45 -21.56
C ALA A 102 0.32 7.80 -22.86
N GLU A 103 1.21 7.28 -23.71
CA GLU A 103 0.83 6.60 -24.94
C GLU A 103 0.20 5.22 -24.67
N LEU A 104 0.73 4.47 -23.69
CA LEU A 104 0.11 3.21 -23.22
C LEU A 104 -1.29 3.43 -22.66
N ILE A 105 -1.46 4.42 -21.78
CA ILE A 105 -2.75 4.81 -21.19
C ILE A 105 -3.78 5.15 -22.27
N LYS A 106 -3.36 5.92 -23.27
CA LYS A 106 -4.22 6.30 -24.40
C LYS A 106 -4.61 5.09 -25.25
N ASN A 107 -3.69 4.17 -25.51
CA ASN A 107 -3.97 2.95 -26.27
C ASN A 107 -4.97 2.04 -25.55
N ASP A 108 -4.98 2.07 -24.22
CA ASP A 108 -5.95 1.39 -23.39
C ASP A 108 -7.30 2.12 -23.26
N GLY A 109 -7.45 3.28 -23.92
CA GLY A 109 -8.68 4.06 -23.91
C GLY A 109 -8.97 4.76 -22.58
N ILE A 110 -7.98 4.89 -21.69
CA ILE A 110 -8.14 5.64 -20.44
C ILE A 110 -8.08 7.13 -20.76
N ALA A 111 -9.15 7.85 -20.46
CA ALA A 111 -9.23 9.28 -20.73
C ALA A 111 -8.47 10.12 -19.69
N ASP A 112 -7.88 11.21 -20.16
CA ASP A 112 -7.35 12.31 -19.34
C ASP A 112 -8.50 12.96 -18.56
N SER A 113 -8.27 13.30 -17.30
CA SER A 113 -9.25 13.98 -16.45
C SER A 113 -9.11 15.51 -16.46
N GLY A 114 -7.94 16.02 -16.85
CA GLY A 114 -7.59 17.44 -16.85
C GLY A 114 -7.35 18.03 -15.46
N THR A 115 -7.27 17.21 -14.41
CA THR A 115 -7.15 17.69 -13.02
C THR A 115 -5.83 17.28 -12.38
N GLN A 116 -5.20 18.24 -11.72
CA GLN A 116 -3.97 18.04 -10.96
C GLN A 116 -3.87 19.14 -9.90
N TYR A 117 -3.35 18.80 -8.72
CA TYR A 117 -3.29 19.71 -7.59
C TYR A 117 -1.89 19.67 -6.96
N ALA A 118 -1.38 20.82 -6.54
CA ALA A 118 -0.05 20.90 -5.91
C ALA A 118 -0.06 20.42 -4.45
N ASP A 119 -1.20 20.55 -3.76
CA ASP A 119 -1.33 20.30 -2.32
C ASP A 119 -2.03 18.96 -1.99
N SER A 120 -2.53 18.24 -3.00
CA SER A 120 -3.13 16.91 -2.82
C SER A 120 -2.99 16.05 -4.07
N LEU A 121 -3.07 14.74 -3.91
CA LEU A 121 -3.05 13.77 -4.99
C LEU A 121 -4.02 12.63 -4.68
N GLY A 122 -4.93 12.35 -5.61
CA GLY A 122 -5.99 11.39 -5.36
C GLY A 122 -6.60 10.79 -6.62
N GLU A 123 -7.66 10.02 -6.40
CA GLU A 123 -8.43 9.40 -7.46
C GLU A 123 -8.86 10.44 -8.51
N PHE A 124 -8.80 10.01 -9.77
CA PHE A 124 -9.14 10.82 -10.95
C PHE A 124 -8.24 12.02 -11.23
N ASP A 125 -7.10 12.20 -10.56
CA ASP A 125 -6.09 13.21 -10.96
C ASP A 125 -5.26 12.68 -12.15
N TYR A 126 -4.93 13.50 -13.15
CA TYR A 126 -4.29 13.17 -14.43
C TYR A 126 -5.14 12.32 -15.39
N THR A 127 -5.75 11.23 -14.92
CA THR A 127 -6.58 10.35 -15.76
C THR A 127 -7.76 9.82 -14.96
N TYR A 128 -8.80 9.33 -15.65
CA TYR A 128 -9.87 8.55 -15.00
C TYR A 128 -9.41 7.17 -14.50
N GLY A 129 -8.18 6.77 -14.83
CA GLY A 129 -7.51 5.57 -14.31
C GLY A 129 -6.75 5.78 -13.01
N SER A 130 -6.72 7.00 -12.49
CA SER A 130 -5.82 7.34 -11.40
C SER A 130 -6.37 7.05 -10.01
N GLY A 131 -5.47 6.75 -9.08
CA GLY A 131 -5.80 6.45 -7.69
C GLY A 131 -4.62 5.92 -6.89
N TRP A 132 -4.88 5.48 -5.67
CA TRP A 132 -3.88 4.90 -4.77
C TRP A 132 -4.02 3.39 -4.71
N VAL A 133 -2.99 2.66 -5.12
CA VAL A 133 -2.89 1.21 -4.87
C VAL A 133 -1.84 0.96 -3.79
N TYR A 134 -1.73 -0.30 -3.36
CA TYR A 134 -0.69 -0.69 -2.42
C TYR A 134 -0.10 -2.05 -2.77
N THR A 135 1.17 -2.23 -2.40
CA THR A 135 1.83 -3.53 -2.48
C THR A 135 2.29 -3.97 -1.10
N VAL A 136 2.21 -5.27 -0.82
CA VAL A 136 2.77 -5.91 0.38
C VAL A 136 3.86 -6.86 -0.10
N ASN A 137 5.08 -6.66 0.40
CA ASN A 137 6.28 -7.43 0.03
C ASN A 137 6.46 -7.55 -1.50
N GLY A 138 6.23 -6.43 -2.21
CA GLY A 138 6.37 -6.32 -3.67
C GLY A 138 5.17 -6.81 -4.50
N ASN A 139 4.15 -7.40 -3.88
CA ASN A 139 2.96 -7.91 -4.57
C ASN A 139 1.76 -7.00 -4.34
N MET A 140 0.99 -6.71 -5.38
CA MET A 140 -0.26 -5.96 -5.26
C MET A 140 -1.41 -6.91 -4.87
N PRO A 141 -2.02 -6.77 -3.68
CA PRO A 141 -3.10 -7.66 -3.29
C PRO A 141 -4.36 -7.45 -4.13
N ALA A 142 -5.14 -8.52 -4.34
CA ALA A 142 -6.40 -8.48 -5.09
C ALA A 142 -7.59 -7.91 -4.29
N TYR A 143 -7.34 -7.39 -3.08
CA TYR A 143 -8.35 -6.83 -2.19
C TYR A 143 -7.96 -5.42 -1.73
N GLY A 144 -8.96 -4.59 -1.46
CA GLY A 144 -8.76 -3.20 -1.07
C GLY A 144 -8.14 -3.04 0.32
N MET A 145 -7.66 -1.82 0.60
CA MET A 145 -6.98 -1.46 1.84
C MET A 145 -7.83 -1.70 3.09
N GLY A 146 -9.16 -1.61 3.00
CA GLY A 146 -10.07 -1.93 4.10
C GLY A 146 -10.00 -3.39 4.58
N LYS A 147 -9.51 -4.33 3.76
CA LYS A 147 -9.41 -5.77 4.09
C LYS A 147 -8.03 -6.23 4.49
N VAL A 148 -7.01 -5.37 4.36
CA VAL A 148 -5.64 -5.80 4.63
C VAL A 148 -5.39 -5.89 6.14
N ASN A 149 -4.78 -7.00 6.54
CA ASN A 149 -4.18 -7.18 7.85
C ASN A 149 -2.67 -7.29 7.62
N PHE A 150 -1.92 -6.30 8.08
CA PHE A 150 -0.47 -6.32 7.99
C PHE A 150 0.11 -7.23 9.07
N THR A 151 1.23 -7.86 8.75
CA THR A 151 1.97 -8.72 9.67
C THR A 151 3.31 -8.08 10.00
N ASP A 152 3.82 -8.37 11.21
CA ASP A 152 5.15 -7.94 11.63
C ASP A 152 6.21 -8.25 10.55
N GLY A 153 7.01 -7.25 10.19
CA GLY A 153 8.04 -7.33 9.16
C GLY A 153 7.59 -7.06 7.72
N ASP A 154 6.30 -6.83 7.45
CA ASP A 154 5.84 -6.48 6.11
C ASP A 154 6.50 -5.19 5.58
N THR A 155 6.81 -5.18 4.28
CA THR A 155 7.18 -3.97 3.54
C THR A 155 6.01 -3.55 2.67
N VAL A 156 5.46 -2.36 2.94
CA VAL A 156 4.28 -1.83 2.28
C VAL A 156 4.64 -0.57 1.48
N ARG A 157 4.12 -0.47 0.26
CA ARG A 157 4.23 0.74 -0.57
C ARG A 157 2.84 1.19 -0.97
N LEU A 158 2.49 2.42 -0.65
CA LEU A 158 1.36 3.13 -1.25
C LEU A 158 1.86 3.73 -2.57
N ALA A 159 1.29 3.32 -3.69
CA ALA A 159 1.74 3.74 -5.02
C ALA A 159 0.61 4.46 -5.75
N PHE A 160 0.91 5.65 -6.27
CA PHE A 160 -0.02 6.37 -7.12
C PHE A 160 0.01 5.78 -8.53
N THR A 161 -1.15 5.37 -9.02
CA THR A 161 -1.36 4.88 -10.37
C THR A 161 -2.05 5.95 -11.21
N VAL A 162 -1.77 5.95 -12.50
CA VAL A 162 -2.54 6.64 -13.54
C VAL A 162 -3.21 5.65 -14.53
N ALA A 163 -3.16 4.34 -14.26
CA ALA A 163 -3.69 3.30 -15.16
C ALA A 163 -4.36 2.10 -14.44
N TYR A 164 -5.15 2.34 -13.39
CA TYR A 164 -5.79 1.31 -12.55
C TYR A 164 -4.82 0.31 -11.90
N GLY A 165 -3.55 0.68 -11.70
CA GLY A 165 -2.48 -0.15 -11.15
C GLY A 165 -1.66 -0.90 -12.19
N ARG A 166 -2.00 -0.81 -13.49
CA ARG A 166 -1.24 -1.45 -14.58
C ARG A 166 0.15 -0.83 -14.77
N ASP A 167 0.33 0.40 -14.36
CA ASP A 167 1.59 1.14 -14.33
C ASP A 167 2.43 0.88 -13.06
N ILE A 168 1.95 -0.01 -12.17
CA ILE A 168 2.64 -0.39 -10.94
C ILE A 168 3.15 -1.83 -11.05
N THR A 169 4.44 -2.04 -10.78
CA THR A 169 5.03 -3.39 -10.72
C THR A 169 4.44 -4.17 -9.54
N GLY A 170 4.06 -5.43 -9.79
CA GLY A 170 3.44 -6.32 -8.82
C GLY A 170 1.96 -6.62 -9.07
N SER A 171 1.39 -6.09 -10.16
CA SER A 171 0.08 -6.50 -10.70
C SER A 171 0.25 -7.65 -11.71
N GLN A 172 -0.81 -8.44 -11.93
CA GLN A 172 -0.80 -9.48 -12.97
C GLN A 172 -0.83 -8.90 -14.39
N ASP A 173 -1.45 -7.72 -14.55
CA ASP A 173 -1.62 -7.04 -15.84
C ASP A 173 -0.74 -5.78 -15.93
N SER A 174 0.43 -5.78 -15.28
CA SER A 174 1.36 -4.66 -15.34
C SER A 174 1.89 -4.46 -16.76
N TYR A 175 2.01 -3.21 -17.18
CA TYR A 175 2.81 -2.84 -18.35
C TYR A 175 4.27 -3.23 -18.15
N ASP A 176 4.96 -3.55 -19.24
CA ASP A 176 6.42 -3.67 -19.26
C ASP A 176 7.02 -2.27 -19.03
N LYS A 177 7.57 -2.02 -17.83
CA LYS A 177 8.17 -0.72 -17.49
C LYS A 177 9.44 -0.47 -18.29
N THR A 178 9.41 0.55 -19.16
CA THR A 178 10.57 1.08 -19.90
C THR A 178 10.97 2.51 -19.50
N TRP A 179 10.18 3.13 -18.62
CA TRP A 179 10.33 4.50 -18.12
C TRP A 179 10.82 4.55 -16.68
#